data_AF-A0A1A3H851-F1
#
_entry.id   AF-A0A1A3H851-F1
#
_cell.length_a   1.000
_cell.length_b   1.000
_cell.length_c   1.000
_cell.angle_alpha   90.00
_cell.angle_beta   90.00
_cell.angle_gamma   90.00
#
_symmetry.space_group_name_H-M   'P 1'
#
loop_
_entity.id
_entity.type
_entity.pdbx_description
1 polymer ?
#
loop_
_entity_poly.entity_id
_entity_poly.type
_entity_poly.pdbx_seq_one_letter_code
_entity_poly.pdbx_strand_id
1 'polypeptide(L)'
;MTKITPENYYAVAAKLCAASAQLATDVKNLDNALDVSQSAGTYASGGPTWAQSFDQSASDVFELGSTTAIAARELGYLVHQAGLNHAHAENESGGGGNQPTPPAPQGCTLETNLHPSQHAVGGTHEKPDKWDLIAEYVTKQWADCDEGRIDSAGKQFTSFANSKGATAVQLWNDVTMVFTNDAQHQSPEVNGIVDEVAAVCRSLRDTGDAASALGTACSEVHRVATIDKSTGRTSLKILDLIIKSYEIDKIAARRLPFGSWMVRQLDELIKTNKIAYARGMDKLIEGINGTVDTAAKSNQGIYSLATGSTQGLSSILNRTPRQTNPIRNRDDRDNDAAGKRGEQRAGVPGNYKKRWVRVTVNGVPRIVEPDYIDRANKNVVEVKNTNEIRGNYDQIAAETEWARQQGFTMTLVVDHRTVINDPRIQAMIDSGQIQLIRKELDDNDDI
;
A
#
# COMPACT_ATOMS: atom_id res chain seq x y z
N MET A 1 -0.25 2.00 50.63
CA MET A 1 0.80 2.24 49.61
C MET A 1 0.88 0.97 48.80
N THR A 2 0.44 1.00 47.54
CA THR A 2 0.39 -0.20 46.69
C THR A 2 1.81 -0.44 46.19
N LYS A 3 2.53 -1.35 46.85
CA LYS A 3 3.92 -1.65 46.50
C LYS A 3 3.93 -2.36 45.14
N ILE A 4 4.47 -1.71 44.12
CA ILE A 4 4.77 -2.35 42.84
C ILE A 4 5.89 -3.36 43.07
N THR A 5 5.70 -4.58 42.54
CA THR A 5 6.68 -5.67 42.66
C THR A 5 7.32 -5.97 41.30
N PRO A 6 8.49 -6.64 41.26
CA PRO A 6 9.09 -7.11 40.01
C PRO A 6 8.13 -7.90 39.12
N GLU A 7 7.24 -8.72 39.72
CA GLU A 7 6.24 -9.51 38.99
C GLU A 7 5.24 -8.67 38.22
N ASN A 8 4.93 -7.45 38.70
CA ASN A 8 4.05 -6.54 37.98
C ASN A 8 4.68 -6.11 36.65
N TYR A 9 5.99 -5.81 36.64
CA TYR A 9 6.72 -5.50 35.41
C TYR A 9 6.74 -6.70 34.45
N TYR A 10 7.04 -7.90 34.95
CA TYR A 10 7.04 -9.11 34.11
C TYR A 10 5.66 -9.40 33.49
N ALA A 11 4.57 -9.16 34.24
CA ALA A 11 3.22 -9.32 33.73
C ALA A 11 2.91 -8.34 32.58
N VAL A 12 3.26 -7.06 32.74
CA VAL A 12 3.08 -6.05 31.68
C VAL A 12 3.94 -6.36 30.46
N ALA A 13 5.20 -6.73 30.66
CA ALA A 13 6.11 -7.14 29.59
C ALA A 13 5.55 -8.30 28.76
N ALA A 14 4.99 -9.33 29.41
CA ALA A 14 4.38 -10.47 28.73
C ALA A 14 3.18 -10.06 27.86
N LYS A 15 2.36 -9.12 28.33
CA LYS A 15 1.20 -8.60 27.57
C LYS A 15 1.62 -7.84 26.32
N LEU A 16 2.64 -7.00 26.45
CA LEU A 16 3.21 -6.25 25.33
C LEU A 16 3.84 -7.16 24.28
N CYS A 17 4.65 -8.13 24.69
CA CYS A 17 5.25 -9.10 23.78
C CYS A 17 4.20 -9.99 23.08
N ALA A 18 3.14 -10.39 23.78
CA ALA A 18 2.03 -11.14 23.17
C ALA A 18 1.29 -10.30 22.12
N ALA A 19 0.97 -9.04 22.41
CA ALA A 19 0.33 -8.13 21.47
C ALA A 19 1.22 -7.87 20.23
N SER A 20 2.52 -7.69 20.44
CA SER A 20 3.53 -7.58 19.39
C SER A 20 3.52 -8.79 18.45
N ALA A 21 3.63 -10.01 19.00
CA ALA A 21 3.68 -11.24 18.22
C ALA A 21 2.37 -11.47 17.43
N GLN A 22 1.23 -11.18 18.03
CA GLN A 22 -0.07 -11.31 17.37
C GLN A 22 -0.21 -10.29 16.23
N LEU A 23 0.13 -9.02 16.44
CA LEU A 23 0.03 -8.00 15.39
C LEU A 23 0.94 -8.33 14.20
N ALA A 24 2.18 -8.76 14.44
CA ALA A 24 3.08 -9.19 13.38
C ALA A 24 2.53 -10.39 12.60
N THR A 25 1.84 -11.31 13.28
CA THR A 25 1.16 -12.45 12.64
C THR A 25 -0.02 -11.97 11.79
N ASP A 26 -0.82 -11.05 12.31
CA ASP A 26 -1.97 -10.49 11.59
C ASP A 26 -1.54 -9.76 10.30
N VAL A 27 -0.43 -9.01 10.33
CA VAL A 27 0.10 -8.33 9.13
C VAL A 27 0.59 -9.34 8.09
N LYS A 28 1.27 -10.43 8.51
CA LYS A 28 1.67 -11.51 7.60
C LYS A 28 0.46 -12.23 6.99
N ASN A 29 -0.58 -12.47 7.80
CA ASN A 29 -1.81 -13.09 7.33
C ASN A 29 -2.55 -12.22 6.33
N LEU A 30 -2.53 -10.90 6.52
CA LEU A 30 -3.05 -9.94 5.55
C LEU A 30 -2.29 -10.08 4.21
N ASP A 31 -0.95 -10.06 4.20
CA ASP A 31 -0.16 -10.23 2.98
C ASP A 31 -0.50 -11.53 2.24
N ASN A 32 -0.53 -12.64 2.97
CA ASN A 32 -0.83 -13.97 2.42
C ASN A 32 -2.24 -14.06 1.81
N ALA A 33 -3.17 -13.21 2.25
CA ALA A 33 -4.55 -13.19 1.77
C ALA A 33 -4.78 -12.20 0.61
N LEU A 34 -3.81 -11.33 0.30
CA LEU A 34 -3.92 -10.38 -0.79
C LEU A 34 -3.66 -11.06 -2.15
N ASP A 35 -4.60 -10.91 -3.07
CA ASP A 35 -4.44 -11.18 -4.51
C ASP A 35 -4.81 -9.91 -5.27
N VAL A 36 -3.81 -9.05 -5.47
CA VAL A 36 -4.02 -7.71 -6.05
C VAL A 36 -3.30 -7.51 -7.37
N SER A 37 -2.43 -8.45 -7.76
CA SER A 37 -1.62 -8.37 -8.97
C SER A 37 -2.45 -7.96 -10.19
N GLN A 38 -2.06 -6.87 -10.86
CA GLN A 38 -2.69 -6.37 -12.10
C GLN A 38 -4.19 -6.07 -11.97
N SER A 39 -4.67 -5.70 -10.78
CA SER A 39 -6.09 -5.43 -10.53
C SER A 39 -6.53 -4.01 -10.89
N ALA A 40 -5.62 -3.04 -10.96
CA ALA A 40 -6.00 -1.64 -11.07
C ALA A 40 -6.47 -1.20 -12.46
N GLY A 41 -6.05 -1.90 -13.52
CA GLY A 41 -6.22 -1.50 -14.91
C GLY A 41 -5.05 -0.68 -15.46
N THR A 42 -4.96 -0.63 -16.79
CA THR A 42 -3.98 0.18 -17.56
C THR A 42 -4.61 1.37 -18.28
N TYR A 43 -5.94 1.49 -18.21
CA TYR A 43 -6.69 2.57 -18.82
C TYR A 43 -6.32 3.96 -18.28
N ALA A 44 -6.31 4.93 -19.19
CA ALA A 44 -5.86 6.29 -18.90
C ALA A 44 -6.56 6.91 -17.68
N SER A 45 -5.75 7.60 -16.85
CA SER A 45 -6.05 8.22 -15.56
C SER A 45 -6.50 7.28 -14.43
N GLY A 46 -7.53 6.46 -14.62
CA GLY A 46 -8.11 5.69 -13.51
C GLY A 46 -7.20 4.57 -13.00
N GLY A 47 -6.70 3.72 -13.90
CA GLY A 47 -5.89 2.56 -13.51
C GLY A 47 -4.61 2.93 -12.74
N PRO A 48 -3.74 3.79 -13.32
CA PRO A 48 -2.53 4.23 -12.62
C PRO A 48 -2.81 4.98 -11.32
N THR A 49 -3.84 5.83 -11.25
CA THR A 49 -4.20 6.57 -10.03
C THR A 49 -4.64 5.63 -8.92
N TRP A 50 -5.46 4.62 -9.24
CA TRP A 50 -5.87 3.62 -8.27
C TRP A 50 -4.68 2.77 -7.80
N ALA A 51 -3.85 2.28 -8.72
CA ALA A 51 -2.66 1.50 -8.38
C ALA A 51 -1.74 2.26 -7.41
N GLN A 52 -1.38 3.50 -7.77
CA GLN A 52 -0.56 4.42 -6.97
C GLN A 52 -1.16 4.61 -5.56
N SER A 53 -2.45 4.94 -5.48
CA SER A 53 -3.16 5.16 -4.22
C SER A 53 -3.22 3.90 -3.35
N PHE A 54 -3.67 2.79 -3.93
CA PHE A 54 -3.84 1.53 -3.21
C PHE A 54 -2.52 0.99 -2.70
N ASP A 55 -1.49 0.88 -3.55
CA ASP A 55 -0.22 0.28 -3.16
C ASP A 55 0.53 1.14 -2.13
N GLN A 56 0.46 2.48 -2.23
CA GLN A 56 0.98 3.36 -1.19
C GLN A 56 0.25 3.17 0.13
N SER A 57 -1.09 3.17 0.11
CA SER A 57 -1.91 3.06 1.33
C SER A 57 -1.76 1.69 2.00
N ALA A 58 -1.69 0.63 1.20
CA ALA A 58 -1.43 -0.72 1.68
C ALA A 58 -0.05 -0.79 2.34
N SER A 59 0.98 -0.23 1.69
CA SER A 59 2.32 -0.10 2.27
C SER A 59 2.30 0.66 3.60
N ASP A 60 1.54 1.75 3.70
CA ASP A 60 1.42 2.54 4.93
C ASP A 60 0.75 1.77 6.08
N VAL A 61 -0.31 1.00 5.80
CA VAL A 61 -0.97 0.13 6.79
C VAL A 61 -0.01 -0.93 7.32
N PHE A 62 0.74 -1.56 6.42
CA PHE A 62 1.71 -2.60 6.74
C PHE A 62 2.87 -2.05 7.58
N GLU A 63 3.37 -0.87 7.21
CA GLU A 63 4.47 -0.22 7.90
C GLU A 63 4.06 0.23 9.30
N LEU A 64 2.87 0.84 9.44
CA LEU A 64 2.29 1.22 10.73
C LEU A 64 2.09 0.00 11.64
N GLY A 65 1.51 -1.08 11.12
CA GLY A 65 1.30 -2.31 11.88
C GLY A 65 2.62 -2.98 12.30
N SER A 66 3.60 -3.02 11.40
CA SER A 66 4.92 -3.59 11.68
C SER A 66 5.69 -2.77 12.72
N THR A 67 5.73 -1.44 12.55
CA THR A 67 6.39 -0.53 13.49
C THR A 67 5.76 -0.62 14.88
N THR A 68 4.42 -0.70 14.94
CA THR A 68 3.68 -0.90 16.20
C THR A 68 4.05 -2.23 16.87
N ALA A 69 4.16 -3.31 16.09
CA ALA A 69 4.55 -4.62 16.61
C ALA A 69 5.99 -4.60 17.16
N ILE A 70 6.92 -3.96 16.45
CA ILE A 70 8.31 -3.81 16.89
C ILE A 70 8.36 -2.95 18.17
N ALA A 71 7.70 -1.80 18.20
CA ALA A 71 7.67 -0.94 19.38
C ALA A 71 7.07 -1.65 20.60
N ALA A 72 5.97 -2.39 20.43
CA ALA A 72 5.39 -3.18 21.51
C ALA A 72 6.36 -4.25 22.06
N ARG A 73 7.17 -4.87 21.20
CA ARG A 73 8.24 -5.80 21.64
C ARG A 73 9.31 -5.04 22.43
N GLU A 74 9.86 -3.97 21.87
CA GLU A 74 10.94 -3.22 22.52
C GLU A 74 10.51 -2.68 23.88
N LEU A 75 9.30 -2.11 23.97
CA LEU A 75 8.72 -1.71 25.25
C LEU A 75 8.57 -2.89 26.21
N GLY A 76 8.10 -4.05 25.73
CA GLY A 76 8.03 -5.27 26.52
C GLY A 76 9.39 -5.69 27.09
N TYR A 77 10.46 -5.58 26.31
CA TYR A 77 11.83 -5.86 26.76
C TYR A 77 12.34 -4.85 27.78
N LEU A 78 12.11 -3.55 27.55
CA LEU A 78 12.48 -2.49 28.49
C LEU A 78 11.75 -2.66 29.84
N VAL A 79 10.45 -2.97 29.82
CA VAL A 79 9.66 -3.23 31.03
C VAL A 79 10.13 -4.49 31.75
N HIS A 80 10.47 -5.56 31.03
CA HIS A 80 11.04 -6.76 31.64
C HIS A 80 12.38 -6.46 32.34
N GLN A 81 13.25 -5.68 31.67
CA GLN A 81 14.52 -5.26 32.24
C GLN A 81 14.34 -4.38 33.49
N ALA A 82 13.34 -3.49 33.52
CA ALA A 82 12.97 -2.76 34.72
C ALA A 82 12.62 -3.71 35.87
N GLY A 83 11.79 -4.73 35.61
CA GLY A 83 11.46 -5.77 36.58
C GLY A 83 12.70 -6.49 37.14
N LEU A 84 13.65 -6.86 36.29
CA LEU A 84 14.92 -7.49 36.71
C LEU A 84 15.73 -6.55 37.62
N ASN A 85 15.81 -5.27 37.28
CA ASN A 85 16.52 -4.28 38.08
C ASN A 85 15.91 -4.13 39.48
N HIS A 86 14.57 -4.09 39.57
CA HIS A 86 13.86 -4.07 40.86
C HIS A 86 14.11 -5.36 41.66
N ALA A 87 14.03 -6.54 41.02
CA ALA A 87 14.31 -7.82 41.67
C ALA A 87 15.74 -7.90 42.22
N HIS A 88 16.73 -7.46 41.44
CA HIS A 88 18.13 -7.42 41.88
C HIS A 88 18.33 -6.48 43.06
N ALA A 89 17.76 -5.27 43.02
CA ALA A 89 17.85 -4.32 44.12
C ALA A 89 17.25 -4.87 45.43
N GLU A 90 16.11 -5.57 45.33
CA GLU A 90 15.48 -6.22 46.49
C GLU A 90 16.31 -7.41 47.02
N ASN A 91 16.91 -8.20 46.13
CA ASN A 91 17.77 -9.33 46.49
C ASN A 91 19.06 -8.87 47.20
N GLU A 92 19.68 -7.78 46.72
CA GLU A 92 20.90 -7.21 47.31
C GLU A 92 20.66 -6.51 48.65
N SER A 93 19.46 -5.95 48.86
CA SER A 93 19.09 -5.23 50.08
C SER A 93 18.75 -6.13 51.28
N GLY A 94 18.83 -7.46 51.13
CA GLY A 94 19.13 -8.39 52.23
C GLY A 94 18.01 -8.74 53.24
N GLY A 95 16.72 -8.58 52.92
CA GLY A 95 15.63 -8.91 53.87
C GLY A 95 14.39 -9.63 53.32
N GLY A 96 14.20 -9.71 52.00
CA GLY A 96 12.90 -10.08 51.39
C GLY A 96 12.79 -11.48 50.76
N GLY A 97 13.86 -12.28 50.75
CA GLY A 97 13.93 -13.54 49.98
C GLY A 97 14.30 -13.32 48.50
N ASN A 98 14.72 -14.39 47.82
CA ASN A 98 15.12 -14.33 46.40
C ASN A 98 13.90 -14.04 45.51
N GLN A 99 13.77 -12.80 45.04
CA GLN A 99 12.80 -12.40 44.02
C GLN A 99 13.06 -13.18 42.72
N PRO A 100 12.01 -13.65 42.03
CA PRO A 100 12.15 -14.38 40.78
C PRO A 100 12.66 -13.49 39.64
N THR A 101 13.51 -14.08 38.78
CA THR A 101 14.06 -13.46 37.57
C THR A 101 13.71 -14.35 36.36
N PRO A 102 12.45 -14.33 35.89
CA PRO A 102 12.02 -15.16 34.77
C PRO A 102 12.76 -14.76 33.48
N PRO A 103 12.88 -15.66 32.49
CA PRO A 103 13.42 -15.31 31.18
C PRO A 103 12.57 -14.22 30.52
N ALA A 104 13.17 -13.45 29.61
CA ALA A 104 12.45 -12.45 28.85
C ALA A 104 11.29 -13.09 28.05
N PRO A 105 10.09 -12.47 28.04
CA PRO A 105 9.00 -12.94 27.20
C PRO A 105 9.37 -12.81 25.72
N GLN A 106 8.83 -13.63 24.83
CA GLN A 106 9.13 -13.55 23.40
C GLN A 106 8.13 -12.62 22.69
N GLY A 107 8.61 -11.54 22.08
CA GLY A 107 7.83 -10.68 21.19
C GLY A 107 7.90 -11.11 19.73
N CYS A 108 7.50 -10.22 18.81
CA CYS A 108 7.63 -10.48 17.37
C CYS A 108 9.11 -10.63 16.94
N THR A 109 9.33 -11.31 15.81
CA THR A 109 10.67 -11.49 15.22
C THR A 109 10.90 -10.57 14.02
N LEU A 110 10.14 -9.47 13.92
CA LEU A 110 10.32 -8.52 12.83
C LEU A 110 11.55 -7.67 13.14
N GLU A 111 12.48 -7.61 12.18
CA GLU A 111 13.64 -6.70 12.24
C GLU A 111 13.43 -5.46 11.36
N THR A 112 12.48 -5.54 10.43
CA THR A 112 12.12 -4.47 9.49
C THR A 112 10.61 -4.49 9.26
N ASN A 113 10.11 -3.38 8.72
CA ASN A 113 8.71 -3.29 8.36
C ASN A 113 8.37 -4.25 7.22
N LEU A 114 7.21 -4.89 7.33
CA LEU A 114 6.64 -5.65 6.23
C LEU A 114 5.99 -4.69 5.23
N HIS A 115 5.83 -5.16 4.00
CA HIS A 115 5.10 -4.48 2.93
C HIS A 115 4.34 -5.53 2.10
N PRO A 116 3.27 -5.14 1.38
CA PRO A 116 2.61 -6.05 0.45
C PRO A 116 3.60 -6.65 -0.54
N SER A 117 3.53 -7.97 -0.72
CA SER A 117 4.36 -8.72 -1.67
C SER A 117 3.89 -8.60 -3.12
N GLN A 118 2.65 -8.13 -3.32
CA GLN A 118 2.03 -7.91 -4.62
C GLN A 118 1.61 -6.44 -4.79
N HIS A 119 1.60 -5.99 -6.04
CA HIS A 119 1.22 -4.62 -6.42
C HIS A 119 0.00 -4.63 -7.33
N ALA A 120 -0.90 -3.67 -7.14
CA ALA A 120 -2.14 -3.55 -7.90
C ALA A 120 -1.93 -3.11 -9.35
N VAL A 121 -0.79 -2.52 -9.67
CA VAL A 121 -0.47 -1.97 -10.98
C VAL A 121 -0.60 -2.99 -12.13
N GLY A 122 -1.15 -2.53 -13.26
CA GLY A 122 -1.46 -3.38 -14.42
C GLY A 122 -2.95 -3.72 -14.52
N GLY A 123 -3.35 -4.43 -15.57
CA GLY A 123 -4.75 -4.71 -15.89
C GLY A 123 -4.93 -5.98 -16.72
N THR A 124 -6.18 -6.36 -16.96
CA THR A 124 -6.50 -7.55 -17.78
C THR A 124 -6.22 -7.34 -19.26
N HIS A 125 -6.16 -6.09 -19.73
CA HIS A 125 -6.10 -5.70 -21.14
C HIS A 125 -7.28 -6.22 -21.99
N GLU A 126 -8.33 -6.76 -21.34
CA GLU A 126 -9.49 -7.31 -22.01
C GLU A 126 -10.50 -6.21 -22.35
N LYS A 127 -10.96 -6.21 -23.60
CA LYS A 127 -12.09 -5.37 -24.04
C LYS A 127 -13.39 -6.15 -23.92
N PRO A 128 -14.53 -5.49 -23.65
CA PRO A 128 -15.80 -6.17 -23.57
C PRO A 128 -16.21 -6.66 -24.97
N ASP A 129 -17.02 -7.73 -25.00
CA ASP A 129 -17.65 -8.19 -26.23
C ASP A 129 -18.31 -7.02 -26.98
N LYS A 130 -18.12 -7.00 -28.31
CA LYS A 130 -18.69 -5.98 -29.21
C LYS A 130 -18.13 -4.57 -29.03
N TRP A 131 -17.02 -4.39 -28.31
CA TRP A 131 -16.31 -3.10 -28.22
C TRP A 131 -16.02 -2.48 -29.60
N ASP A 132 -15.66 -3.30 -30.58
CA ASP A 132 -15.35 -2.86 -31.95
C ASP A 132 -16.52 -2.13 -32.65
N LEU A 133 -17.76 -2.30 -32.18
CA LEU A 133 -18.90 -1.54 -32.70
C LEU A 133 -18.76 -0.04 -32.45
N ILE A 134 -18.09 0.36 -31.36
CA ILE A 134 -17.97 1.75 -30.91
C ILE A 134 -16.50 2.23 -30.82
N ALA A 135 -15.53 1.35 -31.03
CA ALA A 135 -14.11 1.61 -30.77
C ALA A 135 -13.55 2.86 -31.50
N GLU A 136 -14.07 3.18 -32.68
CA GLU A 136 -13.66 4.38 -33.45
C GLU A 136 -14.29 5.70 -32.93
N TYR A 137 -15.31 5.62 -32.08
CA TYR A 137 -16.08 6.77 -31.60
C TYR A 137 -15.86 7.11 -30.12
N VAL A 138 -15.36 6.16 -29.33
CA VAL A 138 -15.04 6.37 -27.91
C VAL A 138 -13.82 7.26 -27.77
N THR A 139 -13.83 8.11 -26.75
CA THR A 139 -12.68 8.94 -26.38
C THR A 139 -11.95 8.41 -25.14
N LYS A 140 -12.59 7.51 -24.39
CA LYS A 140 -12.04 6.87 -23.20
C LYS A 140 -11.69 5.41 -23.47
N GLN A 141 -10.58 4.97 -22.88
CA GLN A 141 -10.18 3.57 -22.89
C GLN A 141 -11.09 2.79 -21.94
N TRP A 142 -11.44 1.56 -22.32
CA TRP A 142 -12.18 0.65 -21.44
C TRP A 142 -11.44 0.42 -20.12
N ALA A 143 -12.16 0.48 -19.01
CA ALA A 143 -11.62 0.19 -17.68
C ALA A 143 -11.35 -1.32 -17.53
N ASP A 144 -10.11 -1.73 -17.78
CA ASP A 144 -9.62 -3.11 -17.73
C ASP A 144 -9.16 -3.55 -16.33
N CYS A 145 -9.67 -2.90 -15.27
CA CYS A 145 -9.48 -3.31 -13.89
C CYS A 145 -10.17 -4.65 -13.58
N ASP A 146 -9.69 -5.32 -12.53
CA ASP A 146 -10.30 -6.53 -11.95
C ASP A 146 -11.10 -6.14 -10.71
N GLU A 147 -12.41 -6.01 -10.89
CA GLU A 147 -13.32 -5.64 -9.80
C GLU A 147 -13.29 -6.64 -8.65
N GLY A 148 -13.15 -7.94 -8.94
CA GLY A 148 -13.23 -9.00 -7.94
C GLY A 148 -12.02 -9.00 -7.01
N ARG A 149 -10.83 -8.76 -7.57
CA ARG A 149 -9.60 -8.59 -6.78
C ARG A 149 -9.63 -7.35 -5.92
N ILE A 150 -10.15 -6.23 -6.43
CA ILE A 150 -10.33 -4.99 -5.65
C ILE A 150 -11.28 -5.23 -4.46
N ASP A 151 -12.43 -5.88 -4.67
CA ASP A 151 -13.36 -6.24 -3.58
C ASP A 151 -12.73 -7.17 -2.55
N SER A 152 -12.05 -8.22 -3.02
CA SER A 152 -11.37 -9.18 -2.15
C SER A 152 -10.36 -8.47 -1.24
N ALA A 153 -9.51 -7.61 -1.80
CA ALA A 153 -8.57 -6.80 -1.04
C ALA A 153 -9.29 -5.93 0.00
N GLY A 154 -10.38 -5.26 -0.38
CA GLY A 154 -11.20 -4.45 0.53
C GLY A 154 -11.72 -5.24 1.73
N LYS A 155 -12.18 -6.48 1.49
CA LYS A 155 -12.61 -7.41 2.54
C LYS A 155 -11.46 -7.85 3.45
N GLN A 156 -10.27 -8.10 2.91
CA GLN A 156 -9.11 -8.48 3.73
C GLN A 156 -8.67 -7.34 4.66
N PHE A 157 -8.59 -6.11 4.16
CA PHE A 157 -8.26 -4.94 4.99
C PHE A 157 -9.33 -4.68 6.06
N THR A 158 -10.60 -4.80 5.71
CA THR A 158 -11.70 -4.68 6.69
C THR A 158 -11.62 -5.77 7.76
N SER A 159 -11.35 -7.02 7.37
CA SER A 159 -11.21 -8.14 8.31
C SER A 159 -10.02 -7.94 9.25
N PHE A 160 -8.88 -7.49 8.72
CA PHE A 160 -7.71 -7.13 9.51
C PHE A 160 -8.00 -6.01 10.51
N ALA A 161 -8.81 -5.02 10.14
CA ALA A 161 -9.18 -3.88 10.99
C ALA A 161 -10.09 -4.26 12.17
N ASN A 162 -11.04 -5.18 11.97
CA ASN A 162 -12.16 -5.45 12.89
C ASN A 162 -11.77 -5.68 14.36
N SER A 163 -10.59 -6.26 14.63
CA SER A 163 -10.17 -6.59 16.00
C SER A 163 -9.27 -5.52 16.65
N LYS A 164 -8.67 -4.61 15.88
CA LYS A 164 -7.52 -3.82 16.36
C LYS A 164 -7.89 -2.83 17.46
N GLY A 165 -9.04 -2.15 17.33
CA GLY A 165 -9.55 -1.26 18.38
C GLY A 165 -9.86 -1.99 19.69
N ALA A 166 -10.48 -3.16 19.61
CA ALA A 166 -10.76 -3.99 20.79
C ALA A 166 -9.47 -4.51 21.45
N THR A 167 -8.49 -4.95 20.65
CA THR A 167 -7.18 -5.37 21.15
C THR A 167 -6.43 -4.23 21.85
N ALA A 168 -6.48 -3.01 21.31
CA ALA A 168 -5.87 -1.84 21.95
C ALA A 168 -6.51 -1.52 23.32
N VAL A 169 -7.85 -1.56 23.40
CA VAL A 169 -8.57 -1.37 24.67
C VAL A 169 -8.22 -2.48 25.66
N GLN A 170 -8.17 -3.74 25.21
CA GLN A 170 -7.82 -4.86 26.08
C GLN A 170 -6.39 -4.74 26.60
N LEU A 171 -5.41 -4.39 25.75
CA LEU A 171 -4.03 -4.18 26.17
C LEU A 171 -3.93 -3.07 27.21
N TRP A 172 -4.60 -1.94 26.98
CA TRP A 172 -4.64 -0.84 27.94
C TRP A 172 -5.20 -1.28 29.30
N ASN A 173 -6.33 -1.99 29.30
CA ASN A 173 -6.95 -2.49 30.53
C ASN A 173 -6.03 -3.50 31.25
N ASP A 174 -5.45 -4.44 30.51
CA ASP A 174 -4.53 -5.44 31.06
C ASP A 174 -3.32 -4.80 31.74
N VAL A 175 -2.78 -3.72 31.17
CA VAL A 175 -1.65 -2.98 31.76
C VAL A 175 -2.10 -2.16 32.97
N THR A 176 -3.19 -1.39 32.85
CA THR A 176 -3.61 -0.46 33.92
C THR A 176 -4.24 -1.17 35.13
N MET A 177 -4.70 -2.42 34.97
CA MET A 177 -5.05 -3.28 36.11
C MET A 177 -3.82 -3.68 36.95
N VAL A 178 -2.64 -3.76 36.33
CA VAL A 178 -1.38 -4.07 37.01
C VAL A 178 -0.72 -2.78 37.50
N PHE A 179 -0.47 -1.83 36.60
CA PHE A 179 0.03 -0.49 36.88
C PHE A 179 -1.13 0.46 37.16
N THR A 180 -1.74 0.29 38.33
CA THR A 180 -2.87 1.12 38.80
C THR A 180 -2.53 2.61 38.85
N ASN A 181 -3.56 3.48 38.85
CA ASN A 181 -3.37 4.92 38.99
C ASN A 181 -2.58 5.29 40.26
N ASP A 182 -2.80 4.60 41.38
CA ASP A 182 -2.04 4.85 42.61
C ASP A 182 -0.55 4.55 42.45
N ALA A 183 -0.21 3.49 41.70
CA ALA A 183 1.17 3.14 41.40
C ALA A 183 1.83 4.15 40.45
N GLN A 184 1.11 4.63 39.45
CA GLN A 184 1.58 5.68 38.54
C GLN A 184 1.88 6.98 39.30
N HIS A 185 1.02 7.41 40.22
CA HIS A 185 1.27 8.59 41.06
C HIS A 185 2.46 8.43 42.01
N GLN A 186 2.78 7.19 42.41
CA GLN A 186 3.85 6.90 43.36
C GLN A 186 5.21 6.63 42.68
N SER A 187 5.21 6.27 41.39
CA SER A 187 6.42 5.94 40.64
C SER A 187 6.44 6.62 39.27
N PRO A 188 7.34 7.61 39.06
CA PRO A 188 7.53 8.23 37.75
C PRO A 188 7.91 7.24 36.65
N GLU A 189 8.64 6.17 36.99
CA GLU A 189 8.99 5.08 36.05
C GLU A 189 7.72 4.37 35.55
N VAL A 190 6.82 3.99 36.47
CA VAL A 190 5.55 3.34 36.12
C VAL A 190 4.67 4.27 35.30
N ASN A 191 4.60 5.55 35.65
CA ASN A 191 3.86 6.53 34.86
C ASN A 191 4.41 6.63 33.43
N GLY A 192 5.73 6.75 33.27
CA GLY A 192 6.38 6.81 31.95
C GLY A 192 6.12 5.55 31.12
N ILE A 193 6.16 4.35 31.73
CA ILE A 193 5.81 3.12 31.03
C ILE A 193 4.35 3.15 30.54
N VAL A 194 3.41 3.59 31.38
CA VAL A 194 1.99 3.67 31.00
C VAL A 194 1.75 4.68 29.87
N ASP A 195 2.48 5.79 29.85
CA ASP A 195 2.45 6.76 28.75
C ASP A 195 2.92 6.12 27.42
N GLU A 196 3.99 5.33 27.45
CA GLU A 196 4.47 4.60 26.27
C GLU A 196 3.50 3.49 25.82
N VAL A 197 2.85 2.80 26.77
CA VAL A 197 1.76 1.86 26.46
C VAL A 197 0.59 2.58 25.79
N ALA A 198 0.27 3.81 26.20
CA ALA A 198 -0.77 4.60 25.55
C ALA A 198 -0.42 4.90 24.08
N ALA A 199 0.85 5.18 23.78
CA ALA A 199 1.33 5.38 22.42
C ALA A 199 1.20 4.11 21.57
N VAL A 200 1.60 2.95 22.10
CA VAL A 200 1.42 1.65 21.43
C VAL A 200 -0.07 1.34 21.17
N CYS A 201 -0.94 1.53 22.16
CA CYS A 201 -2.38 1.30 22.01
C CYS A 201 -3.01 2.23 20.96
N ARG A 202 -2.60 3.51 20.93
CA ARG A 202 -3.03 4.45 19.89
C ARG A 202 -2.62 3.97 18.51
N SER A 203 -1.34 3.64 18.32
CA SER A 203 -0.81 3.17 17.03
C SER A 203 -1.47 1.86 16.56
N LEU A 204 -1.79 0.95 17.49
CA LEU A 204 -2.52 -0.28 17.20
C LEU A 204 -3.94 -0.01 16.71
N ARG A 205 -4.67 0.91 17.36
CA ARG A 205 -6.00 1.32 16.89
C ARG A 205 -5.93 1.99 15.52
N ASP A 206 -4.99 2.92 15.35
CA ASP A 206 -4.81 3.69 14.12
C ASP A 206 -4.40 2.77 12.94
N THR A 207 -3.71 1.65 13.21
CA THR A 207 -3.48 0.56 12.24
C THR A 207 -4.80 0.00 11.69
N GLY A 208 -5.78 -0.23 12.57
CA GLY A 208 -7.12 -0.68 12.20
C GLY A 208 -7.90 0.39 11.42
N ASP A 209 -7.83 1.64 11.86
CA ASP A 209 -8.53 2.76 11.21
C ASP A 209 -8.00 2.98 9.78
N ALA A 210 -6.68 2.95 9.59
CA ALA A 210 -6.03 3.03 8.28
C ALA A 210 -6.49 1.89 7.34
N ALA A 211 -6.50 0.65 7.85
CA ALA A 211 -6.95 -0.50 7.09
C ALA A 211 -8.45 -0.42 6.76
N SER A 212 -9.30 0.02 7.68
CA SER A 212 -10.73 0.20 7.45
C SER A 212 -11.01 1.27 6.39
N ALA A 213 -10.26 2.38 6.41
CA ALA A 213 -10.35 3.43 5.39
C ALA A 213 -10.00 2.89 4.00
N LEU A 214 -8.90 2.15 3.87
CA LEU A 214 -8.52 1.51 2.60
C LEU A 214 -9.55 0.47 2.16
N GLY A 215 -10.07 -0.34 3.09
CA GLY A 215 -11.13 -1.31 2.82
C GLY A 215 -12.40 -0.67 2.25
N THR A 216 -12.80 0.47 2.82
CA THR A 216 -13.93 1.27 2.33
C THR A 216 -13.67 1.81 0.92
N ALA A 217 -12.47 2.34 0.66
CA ALA A 217 -12.08 2.82 -0.66
C ALA A 217 -12.14 1.72 -1.73
N CYS A 218 -11.63 0.52 -1.42
CA CYS A 218 -11.73 -0.65 -2.30
C CYS A 218 -13.18 -1.01 -2.60
N SER A 219 -14.04 -1.04 -1.57
CA SER A 219 -15.46 -1.38 -1.74
C SER A 219 -16.18 -0.43 -2.70
N GLU A 220 -15.94 0.87 -2.58
CA GLU A 220 -16.57 1.86 -3.48
C GLU A 220 -16.05 1.79 -4.91
N VAL A 221 -14.73 1.68 -5.11
CA VAL A 221 -14.14 1.53 -6.46
C VAL A 221 -14.67 0.27 -7.13
N HIS A 222 -14.65 -0.86 -6.42
CA HIS A 222 -15.24 -2.12 -6.90
C HIS A 222 -16.72 -1.95 -7.30
N ARG A 223 -17.53 -1.36 -6.41
CA ARG A 223 -18.98 -1.25 -6.60
C ARG A 223 -19.31 -0.47 -7.87
N VAL A 224 -18.67 0.70 -8.05
CA VAL A 224 -18.90 1.55 -9.24
C VAL A 224 -18.39 0.87 -10.50
N ALA A 225 -17.15 0.34 -10.49
CA ALA A 225 -16.60 -0.35 -11.65
C ALA A 225 -17.46 -1.55 -12.09
N THR A 226 -17.98 -2.33 -11.14
CA THR A 226 -18.87 -3.46 -11.42
C THR A 226 -20.16 -3.02 -12.10
N ILE A 227 -20.84 -2.00 -11.55
CA ILE A 227 -22.12 -1.50 -12.06
C ILE A 227 -21.93 -0.88 -13.45
N ASP A 228 -20.95 -0.02 -13.61
CA ASP A 228 -20.74 0.75 -14.84
C ASP A 228 -20.25 -0.15 -15.97
N LYS A 229 -19.33 -1.09 -15.71
CA LYS A 229 -18.90 -2.08 -16.71
C LYS A 229 -20.04 -3.03 -17.10
N SER A 230 -20.89 -3.44 -16.16
CA SER A 230 -22.08 -4.27 -16.46
C SER A 230 -23.07 -3.53 -17.35
N THR A 231 -23.33 -2.26 -17.05
CA THR A 231 -24.19 -1.36 -17.85
C THR A 231 -23.62 -1.17 -19.25
N GLY A 232 -22.30 -0.94 -19.36
CA GLY A 232 -21.60 -0.82 -20.64
C GLY A 232 -21.71 -2.08 -21.50
N ARG A 233 -21.45 -3.26 -20.92
CA ARG A 233 -21.60 -4.56 -21.60
C ARG A 233 -23.02 -4.80 -22.10
N THR A 234 -24.03 -4.46 -21.29
CA THR A 234 -25.44 -4.57 -21.68
C THR A 234 -25.77 -3.62 -22.83
N SER A 235 -25.28 -2.38 -22.77
CA SER A 235 -25.47 -1.37 -23.81
C SER A 235 -24.91 -1.83 -25.16
N LEU A 236 -23.71 -2.43 -25.16
CA LEU A 236 -23.09 -2.99 -26.37
C LEU A 236 -23.90 -4.15 -26.97
N LYS A 237 -24.49 -5.02 -26.14
CA LYS A 237 -25.38 -6.10 -26.62
C LYS A 237 -26.65 -5.54 -27.26
N ILE A 238 -27.25 -4.50 -26.68
CA ILE A 238 -28.42 -3.84 -27.25
C ILE A 238 -28.05 -3.19 -28.60
N LEU A 239 -26.90 -2.51 -28.68
CA LEU A 239 -26.44 -1.90 -29.92
C LEU A 239 -26.23 -2.95 -31.04
N ASP A 240 -25.64 -4.10 -30.74
CA ASP A 240 -25.46 -5.21 -31.70
C ASP A 240 -26.81 -5.67 -32.28
N LEU A 241 -27.86 -5.76 -31.45
CA LEU A 241 -29.21 -6.11 -31.90
C LEU A 241 -29.83 -5.02 -32.79
N ILE A 242 -29.66 -3.74 -32.42
CA ILE A 242 -30.14 -2.60 -33.21
C ILE A 242 -29.48 -2.59 -34.59
N ILE A 243 -28.15 -2.75 -34.65
CA ILE A 243 -27.40 -2.77 -35.91
C ILE A 243 -27.84 -3.95 -36.78
N LYS A 244 -28.02 -5.15 -36.21
CA LYS A 244 -28.53 -6.32 -36.94
C LYS A 244 -29.92 -6.07 -37.53
N SER A 245 -30.81 -5.41 -36.80
CA SER A 245 -32.13 -5.02 -37.32
C SER A 245 -32.00 -4.12 -38.55
N TYR A 246 -31.18 -3.07 -38.46
CA TYR A 246 -30.97 -2.16 -39.60
C TYR A 246 -30.30 -2.83 -40.80
N GLU A 247 -29.39 -3.79 -40.58
CA GLU A 247 -28.81 -4.55 -41.69
C GLU A 247 -29.84 -5.44 -42.40
N ILE A 248 -30.82 -5.98 -41.68
CA ILE A 248 -31.96 -6.68 -42.29
C ILE A 248 -32.83 -5.70 -43.09
N ASP A 249 -33.13 -4.53 -42.52
CA ASP A 249 -33.90 -3.49 -43.20
C ASP A 249 -33.20 -3.00 -44.48
N LYS A 250 -31.85 -2.94 -44.50
CA LYS A 250 -31.06 -2.61 -45.70
C LYS A 250 -31.26 -3.63 -46.82
N ILE A 251 -31.38 -4.92 -46.51
CA ILE A 251 -31.65 -5.97 -47.51
C ILE A 251 -33.03 -5.76 -48.14
N ALA A 252 -34.05 -5.45 -47.33
CA ALA A 252 -35.39 -5.16 -47.82
C ALA A 252 -35.40 -3.87 -48.65
N ALA A 253 -34.75 -2.81 -48.17
CA ALA A 253 -34.66 -1.51 -48.84
C ALA A 253 -34.07 -1.60 -50.24
N ARG A 254 -33.04 -2.43 -50.46
CA ARG A 254 -32.41 -2.64 -51.78
C ARG A 254 -33.38 -3.15 -52.86
N ARG A 255 -34.53 -3.72 -52.48
CA ARG A 255 -35.54 -4.25 -53.41
C ARG A 255 -36.58 -3.19 -53.83
N LEU A 256 -36.50 -1.97 -53.29
CA LEU A 256 -37.47 -0.90 -53.54
C LEU A 256 -36.93 0.13 -54.55
N PRO A 257 -37.82 0.85 -55.28
CA PRO A 257 -37.42 1.81 -56.32
C PRO A 257 -36.52 2.95 -55.83
N PHE A 258 -36.61 3.32 -54.55
CA PHE A 258 -35.80 4.33 -53.87
C PHE A 258 -34.81 3.73 -52.85
N GLY A 259 -34.44 2.45 -53.04
CA GLY A 259 -33.66 1.65 -52.10
C GLY A 259 -32.30 2.21 -51.72
N SER A 260 -31.56 2.79 -52.69
CA SER A 260 -30.23 3.35 -52.44
C SER A 260 -30.25 4.52 -51.45
N TRP A 261 -31.29 5.36 -51.49
CA TRP A 261 -31.44 6.46 -50.54
C TRP A 261 -31.78 5.92 -49.14
N MET A 262 -32.69 4.95 -49.02
CA MET A 262 -33.03 4.32 -47.74
C MET A 262 -31.83 3.62 -47.10
N VAL A 263 -31.02 2.91 -47.88
CA VAL A 263 -29.79 2.27 -47.38
C VAL A 263 -28.85 3.32 -46.77
N ARG A 264 -28.65 4.47 -47.43
CA ARG A 264 -27.85 5.57 -46.86
C ARG A 264 -28.43 6.12 -45.56
N GLN A 265 -29.75 6.26 -45.47
CA GLN A 265 -30.41 6.70 -44.23
C GLN A 265 -30.19 5.69 -43.09
N LEU A 266 -30.29 4.39 -43.37
CA LEU A 266 -30.03 3.33 -42.39
C LEU A 266 -28.54 3.31 -41.96
N ASP A 267 -27.61 3.53 -42.89
CA ASP A 267 -26.18 3.66 -42.57
C ASP A 267 -25.92 4.84 -41.61
N GLU A 268 -26.55 6.00 -41.86
CA GLU A 268 -26.46 7.15 -40.96
C GLU A 268 -27.11 6.88 -39.59
N LEU A 269 -28.20 6.11 -39.52
CA LEU A 269 -28.81 5.70 -38.25
C LEU A 269 -27.89 4.73 -37.47
N ILE A 270 -27.25 3.77 -38.14
CA ILE A 270 -26.25 2.89 -37.52
C ILE A 270 -25.12 3.72 -36.92
N LYS A 271 -24.56 4.65 -37.70
CA LYS A 271 -23.49 5.55 -37.25
C LYS A 271 -23.93 6.40 -36.06
N THR A 272 -25.11 7.00 -36.13
CA THR A 272 -25.67 7.83 -35.05
C THR A 272 -25.84 7.04 -33.76
N ASN A 273 -26.34 5.80 -33.84
CA ASN A 273 -26.43 4.93 -32.67
C ASN A 273 -25.05 4.58 -32.12
N LYS A 274 -24.08 4.19 -32.96
CA LYS A 274 -22.71 3.91 -32.51
C LYS A 274 -22.10 5.10 -31.75
N ILE A 275 -22.25 6.32 -32.27
CA ILE A 275 -21.78 7.55 -31.60
C ILE A 275 -22.51 7.77 -30.26
N ALA A 276 -23.83 7.59 -30.22
CA ALA A 276 -24.61 7.79 -28.99
C ALA A 276 -24.20 6.80 -27.89
N TYR A 277 -24.03 5.53 -28.24
CA TYR A 277 -23.57 4.48 -27.31
C TYR A 277 -22.11 4.68 -26.90
N ALA A 278 -21.24 5.15 -27.80
CA ALA A 278 -19.87 5.53 -27.46
C ALA A 278 -19.81 6.65 -26.42
N ARG A 279 -20.62 7.69 -26.58
CA ARG A 279 -20.74 8.77 -25.58
C ARG A 279 -21.29 8.28 -24.24
N GLY A 280 -22.23 7.34 -24.27
CA GLY A 280 -22.72 6.68 -23.04
C GLY A 280 -21.60 5.91 -22.34
N MET A 281 -20.78 5.17 -23.10
CA MET A 281 -19.63 4.44 -22.59
C MET A 281 -18.58 5.37 -21.98
N ASP A 282 -18.25 6.48 -22.64
CA ASP A 282 -17.30 7.47 -22.12
C ASP A 282 -17.75 8.02 -20.75
N LYS A 283 -19.06 8.27 -20.56
CA LYS A 283 -19.62 8.72 -19.27
C LYS A 283 -19.51 7.68 -18.16
N LEU A 284 -19.69 6.39 -18.49
CA LEU A 284 -19.52 5.30 -17.53
C LEU A 284 -18.06 5.21 -17.07
N ILE A 285 -17.10 5.31 -18.01
CA ILE A 285 -15.67 5.31 -17.68
C ILE A 285 -15.29 6.56 -16.88
N GLU A 286 -15.88 7.71 -17.18
CA GLU A 286 -15.70 8.95 -16.39
C GLU A 286 -16.21 8.80 -14.95
N GLY A 287 -17.33 8.10 -14.75
CA GLY A 287 -17.85 7.76 -13.41
C GLY A 287 -16.88 6.89 -12.60
N ILE A 288 -16.27 5.89 -13.24
CA ILE A 288 -15.23 5.05 -12.63
C ILE A 288 -14.02 5.92 -12.24
N ASN A 289 -13.50 6.73 -13.17
CA ASN A 289 -12.36 7.63 -12.91
C ASN A 289 -12.64 8.59 -11.75
N GLY A 290 -13.83 9.22 -11.71
CA GLY A 290 -14.19 10.13 -10.63
C GLY A 290 -14.28 9.45 -9.26
N THR A 291 -14.70 8.18 -9.23
CA THR A 291 -14.71 7.37 -8.00
C THR A 291 -13.29 7.04 -7.56
N VAL A 292 -12.42 6.64 -8.49
CA VAL A 292 -10.99 6.40 -8.22
C VAL A 292 -10.32 7.66 -7.68
N ASP A 293 -10.54 8.83 -8.28
CA ASP A 293 -9.95 10.09 -7.82
C ASP A 293 -10.42 10.45 -6.41
N THR A 294 -11.68 10.19 -6.10
CA THR A 294 -12.25 10.42 -4.77
C THR A 294 -11.62 9.48 -3.73
N ALA A 295 -11.51 8.19 -4.06
CA ALA A 295 -10.86 7.19 -3.23
C ALA A 295 -9.37 7.53 -3.01
N ALA A 296 -8.66 7.95 -4.06
CA ALA A 296 -7.26 8.36 -3.98
C ALA A 296 -7.05 9.57 -3.08
N LYS A 297 -7.92 10.58 -3.14
CA LYS A 297 -7.89 11.73 -2.23
C LYS A 297 -8.19 11.30 -0.78
N SER A 298 -9.18 10.44 -0.58
CA SER A 298 -9.52 9.93 0.76
C SER A 298 -8.33 9.18 1.39
N ASN A 299 -7.62 8.39 0.58
CA ASN A 299 -6.48 7.60 1.02
C ASN A 299 -5.25 8.44 1.43
N GLN A 300 -5.15 9.71 1.04
CA GLN A 300 -4.04 10.59 1.49
C GLN A 300 -4.00 10.74 3.02
N GLY A 301 -5.14 10.61 3.70
CA GLY A 301 -5.21 10.62 5.16
C GLY A 301 -4.46 9.45 5.80
N ILE A 302 -4.37 8.31 5.13
CA ILE A 302 -3.68 7.10 5.64
C ILE A 302 -2.19 7.36 5.83
N TYR A 303 -1.54 8.00 4.86
CA TYR A 303 -0.11 8.37 4.96
C TYR A 303 0.15 9.28 6.17
N SER A 304 -0.70 10.28 6.37
CA SER A 304 -0.55 11.24 7.48
C SER A 304 -0.79 10.58 8.83
N LEU A 305 -1.82 9.73 8.93
CA LEU A 305 -2.10 8.93 10.12
C LEU A 305 -0.93 8.02 10.46
N ALA A 306 -0.46 7.23 9.50
CA ALA A 306 0.65 6.31 9.70
C ALA A 306 1.95 7.02 10.09
N THR A 307 2.25 8.17 9.47
CA THR A 307 3.41 8.99 9.83
C THR A 307 3.30 9.53 11.27
N GLY A 308 2.16 10.14 11.63
CA GLY A 308 1.97 10.70 12.96
C GLY A 308 1.99 9.65 14.08
N SER A 309 1.32 8.51 13.87
CA SER A 309 1.22 7.45 14.86
C SER A 309 2.55 6.73 15.07
N THR A 310 3.32 6.48 14.01
CA THR A 310 4.66 5.87 14.14
C THR A 310 5.68 6.81 14.76
N GLN A 311 5.65 8.12 14.46
CA GLN A 311 6.51 9.10 15.13
C GLN A 311 6.26 9.14 16.64
N GLY A 312 5.03 8.89 17.10
CA GLY A 312 4.70 8.75 18.52
C GLY A 312 5.38 7.58 19.22
N LEU A 313 6.01 6.66 18.49
CA LEU A 313 6.74 5.50 19.04
C LEU A 313 8.26 5.72 19.11
N SER A 314 8.74 6.93 18.79
CA SER A 314 10.18 7.19 18.63
C SER A 314 11.00 6.95 19.90
N SER A 315 10.45 7.30 21.07
CA SER A 315 11.10 7.10 22.38
C SER A 315 11.31 5.63 22.70
N ILE A 316 10.38 4.77 22.30
CA ILE A 316 10.47 3.31 22.47
C ILE A 316 11.53 2.72 21.52
N LEU A 317 11.52 3.17 20.26
CA LEU A 317 12.34 2.61 19.20
C LEU A 317 13.76 3.17 19.17
N ASN A 318 14.03 4.24 19.92
CA ASN A 318 15.29 4.99 19.89
C ASN A 318 15.69 5.46 18.47
N ARG A 319 14.70 5.73 17.63
CA ARG A 319 14.83 6.27 16.25
C ARG A 319 13.55 6.99 15.89
N THR A 320 13.53 7.76 14.81
CA THR A 320 12.30 8.39 14.30
C THR A 320 11.78 7.62 13.09
N PRO A 321 10.70 6.81 13.24
CA PRO A 321 10.13 6.12 12.11
C PRO A 321 9.63 7.10 11.05
N ARG A 322 9.76 6.70 9.78
CA ARG A 322 9.26 7.49 8.64
C ARG A 322 9.81 8.92 8.61
N GLN A 323 11.04 9.11 9.07
CA GLN A 323 11.67 10.42 9.11
C GLN A 323 11.76 11.01 7.70
N THR A 324 11.41 12.30 7.58
CA THR A 324 11.47 13.06 6.33
C THR A 324 12.65 14.03 6.28
N ASN A 325 13.42 14.12 7.36
CA ASN A 325 14.62 14.94 7.41
C ASN A 325 15.71 14.35 6.51
N PRO A 326 16.47 15.19 5.77
CA PRO A 326 17.60 14.71 4.99
C PRO A 326 18.69 14.11 5.89
N ILE A 327 19.23 12.96 5.49
CA ILE A 327 20.39 12.36 6.14
C ILE A 327 21.65 13.15 5.81
N ARG A 328 22.55 13.30 6.80
CA ARG A 328 23.83 14.00 6.65
C ARG A 328 24.98 13.13 7.16
N ASN A 329 26.20 13.44 6.73
CA ASN A 329 27.44 12.91 7.30
C ASN A 329 27.70 11.39 7.16
N ARG A 330 27.08 10.72 6.19
CA ARG A 330 27.43 9.33 5.84
C ARG A 330 28.64 9.24 4.93
N ASP A 331 29.52 8.29 5.22
CA ASP A 331 30.58 7.92 4.29
C ASP A 331 30.09 6.93 3.21
N ASP A 332 30.97 6.60 2.26
CA ASP A 332 30.62 5.71 1.15
C ASP A 332 30.24 4.29 1.63
N ARG A 333 30.83 3.79 2.73
CA ARG A 333 30.54 2.46 3.26
C ARG A 333 29.17 2.43 3.93
N ASP A 334 28.85 3.47 4.68
CA ASP A 334 27.54 3.63 5.31
C ASP A 334 26.44 3.75 4.26
N ASN A 335 26.72 4.47 3.16
CA ASN A 335 25.80 4.57 2.02
C ASN A 335 25.57 3.23 1.32
N ASP A 336 26.62 2.44 1.07
CA ASP A 336 26.49 1.11 0.47
C ASP A 336 25.70 0.14 1.36
N ALA A 337 25.95 0.16 2.67
CA ALA A 337 25.22 -0.66 3.64
C ALA A 337 23.75 -0.24 3.75
N ALA A 338 23.48 1.07 3.78
CA ALA A 338 22.13 1.62 3.79
C ALA A 338 21.38 1.35 2.48
N GLY A 339 22.07 1.32 1.33
CA GLY A 339 21.50 0.91 0.05
C GLY A 339 21.01 -0.53 0.08
N LYS A 340 21.85 -1.46 0.52
CA LYS A 340 21.49 -2.89 0.65
C LYS A 340 20.33 -3.12 1.63
N ARG A 341 20.33 -2.42 2.77
CA ARG A 341 19.22 -2.48 3.74
C ARG A 341 17.95 -1.86 3.15
N GLY A 342 18.07 -0.78 2.39
CA GLY A 342 16.98 -0.15 1.67
C GLY A 342 16.32 -1.09 0.66
N GLU A 343 17.12 -1.83 -0.12
CA GLU A 343 16.60 -2.85 -1.04
C GLU A 343 15.84 -3.96 -0.29
N GLN A 344 16.36 -4.45 0.84
CA GLN A 344 15.68 -5.45 1.67
C GLN A 344 14.35 -4.93 2.22
N ARG A 345 14.32 -3.70 2.75
CA ARG A 345 13.10 -3.03 3.24
C ARG A 345 12.10 -2.73 2.13
N ALA A 346 12.59 -2.45 0.92
CA ALA A 346 11.76 -2.30 -0.24
C ALA A 346 11.07 -3.60 -0.68
N GLY A 347 11.54 -4.76 -0.21
CA GLY A 347 11.02 -6.09 -0.54
C GLY A 347 11.81 -6.80 -1.64
N VAL A 348 13.01 -6.34 -1.99
CA VAL A 348 13.89 -7.05 -2.93
C VAL A 348 14.34 -8.36 -2.28
N PRO A 349 14.13 -9.53 -2.91
CA PRO A 349 14.52 -10.80 -2.31
C PRO A 349 16.03 -10.87 -2.06
N GLY A 350 16.46 -11.21 -0.83
CA GLY A 350 17.87 -11.16 -0.45
C GLY A 350 18.81 -12.10 -1.22
N ASN A 351 18.27 -13.12 -1.90
CA ASN A 351 19.01 -14.02 -2.79
C ASN A 351 18.89 -13.65 -4.28
N TYR A 352 18.20 -12.55 -4.60
CA TYR A 352 18.03 -12.09 -5.97
C TYR A 352 19.38 -11.65 -6.55
N LYS A 353 19.69 -12.15 -7.75
CA LYS A 353 20.85 -11.69 -8.51
C LYS A 353 20.36 -10.72 -9.57
N LYS A 354 20.75 -9.45 -9.40
CA LYS A 354 20.48 -8.38 -10.36
C LYS A 354 21.03 -8.72 -11.74
N ARG A 355 20.41 -8.14 -12.77
CA ARG A 355 20.73 -8.44 -14.17
C ARG A 355 20.77 -7.16 -14.98
N TRP A 356 21.87 -6.98 -15.71
CA TRP A 356 21.98 -5.95 -16.73
C TRP A 356 20.98 -6.18 -17.86
N VAL A 357 20.21 -5.15 -18.19
CA VAL A 357 19.30 -5.11 -19.33
C VAL A 357 19.74 -4.02 -20.31
N ARG A 358 19.46 -4.24 -21.59
CA ARG A 358 19.77 -3.30 -22.67
C ARG A 358 18.49 -2.69 -23.20
N VAL A 359 18.51 -1.38 -23.38
CA VAL A 359 17.36 -0.60 -23.87
C VAL A 359 17.85 0.56 -24.71
N THR A 360 17.04 1.01 -25.65
CA THR A 360 17.31 2.24 -26.40
C THR A 360 16.34 3.32 -25.95
N VAL A 361 16.87 4.40 -25.39
CA VAL A 361 16.08 5.57 -24.95
C VAL A 361 16.40 6.72 -25.89
N ASN A 362 15.39 7.26 -26.58
CA ASN A 362 15.57 8.36 -27.54
C ASN A 362 16.67 8.09 -28.58
N GLY A 363 16.76 6.84 -29.08
CA GLY A 363 17.77 6.43 -30.06
C GLY A 363 19.16 6.13 -29.49
N VAL A 364 19.37 6.29 -28.17
CA VAL A 364 20.67 6.03 -27.52
C VAL A 364 20.63 4.70 -26.76
N PRO A 365 21.53 3.75 -27.08
CA PRO A 365 21.67 2.51 -26.30
C PRO A 365 22.10 2.80 -24.86
N ARG A 366 21.43 2.16 -23.91
CA ARG A 366 21.71 2.19 -22.48
C ARG A 366 21.78 0.77 -21.94
N ILE A 367 22.61 0.59 -20.92
CA ILE A 367 22.65 -0.63 -20.12
C ILE A 367 22.37 -0.20 -18.69
N VAL A 368 21.33 -0.78 -18.08
CA VAL A 368 20.90 -0.51 -16.70
C VAL A 368 20.71 -1.82 -15.97
N GLU A 369 20.73 -1.79 -14.64
CA GLU A 369 20.58 -2.96 -13.78
C GLU A 369 19.49 -2.64 -12.75
N PRO A 370 18.22 -2.93 -13.06
CA PRO A 370 17.13 -2.73 -12.11
C PRO A 370 17.34 -3.55 -10.84
N ASP A 371 16.93 -3.02 -9.69
CA ASP A 371 17.07 -3.71 -8.42
C ASP A 371 16.30 -5.03 -8.36
N TYR A 372 15.09 -5.08 -8.93
CA TYR A 372 14.30 -6.30 -9.02
C TYR A 372 13.40 -6.35 -10.26
N ILE A 373 13.45 -7.48 -10.97
CA ILE A 373 12.55 -7.78 -12.10
C ILE A 373 11.62 -8.92 -11.69
N ASP A 374 10.41 -8.57 -11.31
CA ASP A 374 9.34 -9.50 -10.96
C ASP A 374 8.59 -9.94 -12.21
N ARG A 375 8.95 -11.11 -12.75
CA ARG A 375 8.30 -11.67 -13.92
C ARG A 375 6.91 -12.23 -13.64
N ALA A 376 6.63 -12.61 -12.40
CA ALA A 376 5.32 -13.15 -12.03
C ALA A 376 4.27 -12.04 -12.04
N ASN A 377 4.62 -10.88 -11.49
CA ASN A 377 3.75 -9.71 -11.44
C ASN A 377 3.91 -8.78 -12.66
N LYS A 378 4.87 -9.04 -13.55
CA LYS A 378 5.28 -8.15 -14.67
C LYS A 378 5.63 -6.74 -14.19
N ASN A 379 6.43 -6.67 -13.13
CA ASN A 379 6.85 -5.41 -12.53
C ASN A 379 8.37 -5.29 -12.51
N VAL A 380 8.87 -4.08 -12.72
CA VAL A 380 10.26 -3.69 -12.50
C VAL A 380 10.29 -2.76 -11.30
N VAL A 381 11.13 -3.06 -10.32
CA VAL A 381 11.28 -2.27 -9.11
C VAL A 381 12.68 -1.68 -9.10
N GLU A 382 12.74 -0.37 -8.85
CA GLU A 382 13.97 0.37 -8.57
C GLU A 382 13.84 1.08 -7.22
N VAL A 383 14.89 1.02 -6.40
CA VAL A 383 14.91 1.50 -5.03
C VAL A 383 15.89 2.66 -4.90
N LYS A 384 15.42 3.80 -4.36
CA LYS A 384 16.24 4.98 -4.09
C LYS A 384 16.15 5.42 -2.63
N ASN A 385 17.12 4.96 -1.83
CA ASN A 385 17.37 5.44 -0.47
C ASN A 385 18.31 6.67 -0.49
N THR A 386 17.84 7.81 -0.98
CA THR A 386 18.63 9.05 -1.17
C THR A 386 17.81 10.28 -0.75
N ASN A 387 18.44 11.42 -0.51
CA ASN A 387 17.70 12.64 -0.15
C ASN A 387 16.94 13.25 -1.36
N GLU A 388 17.46 13.10 -2.57
CA GLU A 388 16.86 13.61 -3.80
C GLU A 388 17.21 12.72 -5.00
N ILE A 389 16.36 12.75 -6.03
CA ILE A 389 16.42 11.79 -7.14
C ILE A 389 16.96 12.36 -8.46
N ARG A 390 17.29 13.66 -8.50
CA ARG A 390 17.72 14.37 -9.73
C ARG A 390 18.87 13.69 -10.46
N GLY A 391 19.83 13.12 -9.73
CA GLY A 391 21.00 12.43 -10.30
C GLY A 391 20.66 11.11 -11.00
N ASN A 392 19.44 10.58 -10.86
CA ASN A 392 19.09 9.23 -11.29
C ASN A 392 18.20 9.17 -12.54
N TYR A 393 17.92 10.31 -13.19
CA TYR A 393 17.00 10.36 -14.34
C TYR A 393 17.35 9.37 -15.44
N ASP A 394 18.60 9.33 -15.90
CA ASP A 394 19.00 8.50 -17.04
C ASP A 394 18.79 7.01 -16.77
N GLN A 395 19.02 6.56 -15.52
CA GLN A 395 18.77 5.20 -15.09
C GLN A 395 17.26 4.91 -15.07
N ILE A 396 16.50 5.72 -14.32
CA ILE A 396 15.06 5.52 -14.12
C ILE A 396 14.30 5.57 -15.45
N ALA A 397 14.65 6.50 -16.33
CA ALA A 397 14.03 6.61 -17.65
C ALA A 397 14.32 5.39 -18.53
N ALA A 398 15.54 4.85 -18.46
CA ALA A 398 15.92 3.65 -19.19
C ALA A 398 15.22 2.39 -18.66
N GLU A 399 15.12 2.23 -17.35
CA GLU A 399 14.42 1.12 -16.71
C GLU A 399 12.91 1.18 -17.02
N THR A 400 12.32 2.37 -16.97
CA THR A 400 10.92 2.58 -17.34
C THR A 400 10.66 2.23 -18.80
N GLU A 401 11.52 2.69 -19.72
CA GLU A 401 11.38 2.37 -21.13
C GLU A 401 11.57 0.88 -21.40
N TRP A 402 12.50 0.23 -20.69
CA TRP A 402 12.69 -1.21 -20.79
C TRP A 402 11.45 -1.96 -20.30
N ALA A 403 10.91 -1.60 -19.12
CA ALA A 403 9.68 -2.17 -18.58
C ALA A 403 8.54 -2.04 -19.59
N ARG A 404 8.33 -0.84 -20.14
CA ARG A 404 7.33 -0.57 -21.17
C ARG A 404 7.50 -1.46 -22.40
N GLN A 405 8.72 -1.62 -22.92
CA GLN A 405 9.02 -2.49 -24.07
C GLN A 405 8.74 -3.98 -23.79
N GLN A 406 8.86 -4.41 -22.53
CA GLN A 406 8.54 -5.78 -22.10
C GLN A 406 7.06 -5.97 -21.73
N GLY A 407 6.24 -4.92 -21.75
CA GLY A 407 4.86 -4.95 -21.26
C GLY A 407 4.80 -5.10 -19.73
N PHE A 408 5.79 -4.58 -19.03
CA PHE A 408 5.90 -4.55 -17.57
C PHE A 408 5.58 -3.15 -17.05
N THR A 409 5.20 -3.07 -15.79
CA THR A 409 5.05 -1.83 -15.04
C THR A 409 6.38 -1.45 -14.38
N MET A 410 6.54 -0.17 -14.04
CA MET A 410 7.70 0.34 -13.32
C MET A 410 7.26 0.90 -11.97
N THR A 411 7.79 0.33 -10.88
CA THR A 411 7.63 0.85 -9.53
C THR A 411 8.94 1.46 -9.06
N LEU A 412 8.90 2.73 -8.69
CA LEU A 412 9.99 3.42 -8.04
C LEU A 412 9.70 3.47 -6.54
N VAL A 413 10.50 2.74 -5.76
CA VAL A 413 10.42 2.75 -4.30
C VAL A 413 11.44 3.76 -3.76
N VAL A 414 10.99 4.69 -2.93
CA VAL A 414 11.86 5.70 -2.32
C VAL A 414 11.66 5.77 -0.82
N ASP A 415 12.64 6.33 -0.13
CA ASP A 415 12.48 6.64 1.29
C ASP A 415 11.45 7.76 1.49
N HIS A 416 10.81 7.82 2.66
CA HIS A 416 9.91 8.92 3.02
C HIS A 416 10.58 10.29 2.91
N ARG A 417 11.90 10.39 3.15
CA ARG A 417 12.68 11.64 2.99
C ARG A 417 12.99 12.04 1.55
N THR A 418 12.91 11.10 0.60
CA THR A 418 13.37 11.35 -0.77
C THR A 418 12.49 12.38 -1.47
N VAL A 419 13.10 13.49 -1.91
CA VAL A 419 12.41 14.53 -2.67
C VAL A 419 12.45 14.21 -4.16
N ILE A 420 11.27 14.22 -4.80
CA ILE A 420 11.15 14.10 -6.27
C ILE A 420 11.29 15.50 -6.87
N ASN A 421 12.52 15.90 -7.20
CA ASN A 421 12.86 17.26 -7.64
C ASN A 421 13.38 17.34 -9.08
N ASP A 422 13.16 16.28 -9.87
CA ASP A 422 13.33 16.27 -11.32
C ASP A 422 11.96 16.33 -12.01
N PRO A 423 11.65 17.39 -12.78
CA PRO A 423 10.33 17.55 -13.40
C PRO A 423 10.01 16.45 -14.42
N ARG A 424 11.02 15.79 -14.99
CA ARG A 424 10.82 14.70 -15.97
C ARG A 424 10.40 13.42 -15.27
N ILE A 425 11.01 13.10 -14.13
CA ILE A 425 10.59 11.97 -13.28
C ILE A 425 9.18 12.24 -12.75
N GLN A 426 8.90 13.47 -12.29
CA GLN A 426 7.56 13.84 -11.83
C GLN A 426 6.52 13.65 -12.95
N ALA A 427 6.81 14.09 -14.19
CA ALA A 427 5.89 13.88 -15.31
C ALA A 427 5.64 12.39 -15.63
N MET A 428 6.64 11.52 -15.43
CA MET A 428 6.47 10.07 -15.59
C MET A 428 5.58 9.47 -14.48
N ILE A 429 5.67 10.00 -13.26
CA ILE A 429 4.77 9.63 -12.15
C ILE A 429 3.35 10.13 -12.43
N ASP A 430 3.19 11.42 -12.78
CA ASP A 430 1.89 12.04 -13.03
C ASP A 430 1.14 11.41 -14.22
N SER A 431 1.89 10.90 -15.21
CA SER A 431 1.31 10.17 -16.35
C SER A 431 1.06 8.69 -16.09
N GLY A 432 1.45 8.17 -14.92
CA GLY A 432 1.30 6.76 -14.56
C GLY A 432 2.30 5.82 -15.22
N GLN A 433 3.37 6.33 -15.84
CA GLN A 433 4.46 5.50 -16.38
C GLN A 433 5.32 4.90 -15.27
N ILE A 434 5.47 5.63 -14.16
CA ILE A 434 6.13 5.18 -12.94
C ILE A 434 5.11 5.22 -11.81
N GLN A 435 4.99 4.12 -11.09
CA GLN A 435 4.31 4.09 -9.82
C GLN A 435 5.30 4.43 -8.71
N LEU A 436 5.08 5.53 -7.99
CA LEU A 436 5.93 5.91 -6.86
C LEU A 436 5.40 5.26 -5.57
N ILE A 437 6.26 4.58 -4.80
CA ILE A 437 5.91 4.10 -3.45
C ILE A 437 6.95 4.63 -2.46
N ARG A 438 6.49 5.17 -1.34
CA ARG A 438 7.31 5.62 -0.22
C ARG A 438 7.27 4.58 0.89
N LYS A 439 8.45 4.18 1.34
CA LYS A 439 8.67 3.22 2.42
C LYS A 439 9.74 3.74 3.37
N GLU A 440 9.79 3.20 4.58
CA GLU A 440 10.92 3.36 5.48
C GLU A 440 12.09 2.50 4.98
N LEU A 441 13.01 3.09 4.22
CA LEU A 441 14.19 2.39 3.66
C LEU A 441 15.41 2.49 4.58
N ASP A 442 15.32 3.27 5.64
CA ASP A 442 16.40 3.58 6.54
C ASP A 442 15.90 3.78 7.97
N ASP A 443 16.72 3.43 8.96
CA ASP A 443 16.41 3.72 10.37
C ASP A 443 16.64 5.20 10.70
N ASN A 444 17.40 5.90 9.85
CA ASN A 444 17.74 7.32 10.01
C ASN A 444 18.41 7.62 11.37
N ASP A 445 19.26 6.70 11.86
CA ASP A 445 20.08 6.86 13.07
C ASP A 445 21.20 7.89 12.84
N ASP A 446 20.83 9.16 12.68
CA ASP A 446 21.75 10.30 12.72
C ASP A 446 21.66 10.91 14.15
N ILE A 447 22.22 10.21 15.15
CA ILE A 447 22.58 10.80 16.46
C ILE A 447 24.01 11.34 16.37
#